data_AF-A0A367QCU7-F1
#
_entry.id   AF-A0A367QCU7-F1
#
_cell.length_a   1.000
_cell.length_b   1.000
_cell.length_c   1.000
_cell.angle_alpha   90.00
_cell.angle_beta   90.00
_cell.angle_gamma   90.00
#
_symmetry.space_group_name_H-M   'P 1'
#
loop_
_entity.id
_entity.type
_entity.pdbx_description
1 polymer ?
#
loop_
_entity_poly.entity_id
_entity_poly.type
_entity_poly.pdbx_seq_one_letter_code
_entity_poly.pdbx_strand_id
1 'polypeptide(L)'
;MKAIALLLSLGVAGISTIFALNSHRYFSTKQNNLQEISSNQQTISHVTALGRLEPEGDIIHLSAPVSNQRLAQLRVKEGDRVKVGQVIAIMDNFNQYRAIVKNARAKVIVARSRLAQVQAEH
;
A
#
# COMPACT_ATOMS: atom_id res chain seq x y z
N MET A 1 4.50 69.44 -82.59
CA MET A 1 4.54 68.97 -81.18
C MET A 1 3.56 67.81 -80.92
N LYS A 2 3.65 66.68 -81.65
CA LYS A 2 2.76 65.51 -81.43
C LYS A 2 3.46 64.13 -81.45
N ALA A 3 4.78 64.07 -81.69
CA ALA A 3 5.50 62.80 -81.86
C ALA A 3 6.22 62.28 -80.60
N ILE A 4 6.31 63.07 -79.51
CA ILE A 4 7.06 62.69 -78.30
C ILE A 4 6.15 62.07 -77.22
N ALA A 5 4.82 62.18 -77.36
CA ALA A 5 3.87 61.71 -76.35
C ALA A 5 3.51 60.22 -76.44
N LEU A 6 3.90 59.50 -77.50
CA LEU A 6 3.50 58.10 -77.69
C LEU A 6 4.46 57.05 -77.11
N LEU A 7 5.70 57.44 -76.75
CA LEU A 7 6.70 56.49 -76.22
C LEU A 7 6.68 56.31 -74.69
N LEU A 8 5.89 57.11 -73.96
CA LEU A 8 5.78 57.01 -72.50
C LEU A 8 4.65 56.11 -72.00
N SER A 9 3.74 55.65 -72.87
CA SER A 9 2.61 54.80 -72.45
C SER A 9 2.94 53.30 -72.35
N LEU A 10 4.00 52.83 -73.04
CA LEU A 10 4.38 51.42 -73.03
C LEU A 10 5.17 50.98 -71.79
N GLY A 11 5.75 51.91 -71.04
CA GLY A 11 6.53 51.60 -69.83
C GLY A 11 5.66 51.19 -68.64
N VAL A 12 4.44 51.72 -68.54
CA VAL A 12 3.57 51.53 -67.36
C VAL A 12 2.81 50.20 -67.44
N ALA A 13 2.46 49.72 -68.64
CA ALA A 13 1.76 48.46 -68.83
C ALA A 13 2.63 47.24 -68.44
N GLY A 14 3.93 47.26 -68.76
CA GLY A 14 4.84 46.16 -68.45
C GLY A 14 5.14 45.97 -66.95
N ILE A 15 5.14 47.05 -66.17
CA ILE A 15 5.38 47.00 -64.72
C ILE A 15 4.14 46.44 -64.00
N SER A 16 2.93 46.76 -64.47
CA SER A 16 1.68 46.27 -63.89
C SER A 16 1.49 44.76 -64.04
N THR A 17 1.91 44.18 -65.16
CA THR A 17 1.76 42.73 -65.44
C THR A 17 2.75 41.89 -64.63
N ILE A 18 3.97 42.36 -64.42
CA ILE A 18 4.98 41.69 -63.58
C ILE A 18 4.57 41.71 -62.10
N PHE A 19 4.00 42.82 -61.62
CA PHE A 19 3.53 42.91 -60.24
C PHE A 19 2.28 42.05 -59.99
N ALA A 20 1.37 41.95 -60.96
CA ALA A 20 0.18 41.10 -60.87
C ALA A 20 0.49 39.61 -60.77
N LEU A 21 1.48 39.11 -61.53
CA LEU A 21 1.94 37.71 -61.46
C LEU A 21 2.64 37.37 -60.15
N ASN A 22 3.40 38.30 -59.57
CA ASN A 22 4.04 38.11 -58.26
C ASN A 22 3.01 38.15 -57.11
N SER A 23 1.99 39.03 -57.22
CA SER A 23 0.94 39.18 -56.20
C SER A 23 0.11 37.91 -55.98
N HIS A 24 -0.05 37.07 -57.01
CA HIS A 24 -0.79 35.80 -56.90
C HIS A 24 -0.09 34.75 -56.02
N ARG A 25 1.24 34.85 -55.82
CA ARG A 25 2.01 33.97 -54.92
C ARG A 25 1.91 34.40 -53.45
N TYR A 26 1.46 35.63 -53.16
CA TYR A 26 1.29 36.11 -51.79
C TYR A 26 -0.09 35.84 -51.19
N PHE A 27 -1.05 35.38 -52.01
CA PHE A 27 -2.40 35.08 -51.53
C PHE A 27 -2.64 33.60 -51.23
N SER A 28 -1.60 32.76 -51.28
CA SER A 28 -1.65 31.39 -50.75
C SER A 28 -1.65 31.43 -49.22
N THR A 29 -2.86 31.46 -48.66
CA THR A 29 -3.27 30.67 -47.49
C THR A 29 -2.31 30.72 -46.30
N LYS A 30 -2.35 31.83 -45.54
CA LYS A 30 -2.31 31.68 -44.08
C LYS A 30 -3.62 31.04 -43.66
N GLN A 31 -3.67 29.71 -43.69
CA GLN A 31 -4.66 28.95 -42.95
C GLN A 31 -4.43 29.33 -41.49
N ASN A 32 -5.36 30.09 -40.90
CA ASN A 32 -5.42 30.29 -39.47
C ASN A 32 -5.63 28.91 -38.85
N ASN A 33 -4.50 28.28 -38.49
CA ASN A 33 -4.48 27.09 -37.67
C ASN A 33 -4.86 27.57 -36.26
N LEU A 34 -6.16 27.69 -36.02
CA LEU A 34 -6.70 27.58 -34.68
C LEU A 34 -6.30 26.17 -34.23
N GLN A 35 -5.13 26.09 -33.58
CA GLN A 35 -4.77 24.90 -32.84
C GLN A 35 -5.92 24.66 -31.88
N GLU A 36 -6.73 23.65 -32.18
CA GLU A 36 -7.53 23.00 -31.17
C GLU A 36 -6.55 22.71 -30.04
N ILE A 37 -6.77 23.35 -28.89
CA ILE A 37 -6.15 22.93 -27.65
C ILE A 37 -6.78 21.57 -27.43
N SER A 38 -6.19 20.53 -28.04
CA SER A 38 -6.53 19.15 -27.75
C SER A 38 -6.31 19.06 -26.25
N SER A 39 -7.41 19.10 -25.49
CA SER A 39 -7.35 18.76 -24.08
C SER A 39 -6.95 17.30 -24.13
N ASN A 40 -5.65 17.08 -24.00
CA ASN A 40 -5.09 15.79 -23.66
C ASN A 40 -5.62 15.54 -22.25
N GLN A 41 -6.89 15.13 -22.18
CA GLN A 41 -7.43 14.51 -20.99
C GLN A 41 -6.70 13.18 -20.96
N GLN A 42 -5.46 13.22 -20.45
CA GLN A 42 -4.73 12.08 -19.98
C GLN A 42 -5.64 11.44 -18.93
N THR A 43 -6.50 10.53 -19.39
CA THR A 43 -7.22 9.59 -18.55
C THR A 43 -6.15 8.87 -17.77
N ILE A 44 -6.00 9.26 -16.51
CA ILE A 44 -5.11 8.61 -15.55
C ILE A 44 -5.60 7.16 -15.47
N SER A 45 -4.89 6.24 -16.13
CA SER A 45 -5.33 4.84 -16.22
C SER A 45 -5.03 4.08 -14.94
N HIS A 46 -3.99 4.49 -14.22
CA HIS A 46 -3.58 3.87 -12.96
C HIS A 46 -2.96 4.90 -12.03
N VAL A 47 -3.42 4.88 -10.77
CA VAL A 47 -2.76 5.55 -9.65
C VAL A 47 -2.00 4.46 -8.90
N THR A 48 -0.68 4.63 -8.79
CA THR A 48 0.17 3.73 -8.02
C THR A 48 0.45 4.35 -6.66
N ALA A 49 0.49 3.51 -5.63
CA ALA A 49 0.89 3.90 -4.29
C ALA A 49 1.75 2.78 -3.69
N LEU A 50 2.77 3.15 -2.92
CA LEU A 50 3.51 2.20 -2.12
C LEU A 50 2.69 1.86 -0.86
N GLY A 51 2.60 0.58 -0.55
CA GLY A 51 1.95 0.07 0.64
C GLY A 51 2.77 -1.04 1.26
N ARG A 52 2.38 -1.44 2.48
CA ARG A 52 2.96 -2.59 3.19
C ARG A 52 1.84 -3.58 3.50
N LEU A 53 2.17 -4.86 3.45
CA LEU A 53 1.29 -5.91 3.94
C LEU A 53 1.43 -5.97 5.46
N GLU A 54 0.28 -5.96 6.14
CA GLU A 54 0.19 -6.20 7.57
C GLU A 54 -0.65 -7.46 7.78
N PRO A 55 -0.39 -8.23 8.87
CA PRO A 55 -1.23 -9.36 9.21
C PRO A 55 -2.69 -8.90 9.44
N GLU A 56 -3.66 -9.74 9.08
CA GLU A 56 -5.09 -9.45 9.35
C GLU A 56 -5.41 -9.36 10.85
N GLY A 57 -4.54 -9.90 11.71
CA GLY A 57 -4.70 -9.90 13.16
C GLY A 57 -3.40 -9.55 13.91
N ASP A 58 -3.43 -9.71 15.22
CA ASP A 58 -2.33 -9.29 16.09
C ASP A 58 -1.12 -10.23 16.06
N ILE A 59 0.06 -9.64 16.24
CA ILE A 59 1.31 -10.38 16.46
C ILE A 59 1.42 -10.73 17.95
N ILE A 60 1.21 -11.99 18.28
CA ILE A 60 1.33 -12.50 19.64
C ILE A 60 2.76 -12.98 19.88
N HIS A 61 3.49 -12.26 20.72
CA HIS A 61 4.81 -12.68 21.19
C HIS A 61 4.66 -13.64 22.36
N LEU A 62 5.10 -14.88 22.18
CA LEU A 62 5.01 -15.88 23.23
C LEU A 62 6.30 -15.93 24.06
N SER A 63 6.15 -15.91 25.37
CA SER A 63 7.25 -15.96 26.33
C SER A 63 7.02 -17.03 27.39
N ALA A 64 8.09 -17.43 28.08
CA ALA A 64 7.98 -18.33 29.22
C ALA A 64 7.20 -17.64 30.36
N PRO A 65 6.33 -18.36 31.11
CA PRO A 65 5.53 -17.77 32.19
C PRO A 65 6.36 -17.16 33.34
N VAL A 66 7.59 -17.64 33.54
CA VAL A 66 8.52 -17.10 34.54
C VAL A 66 9.90 -16.93 33.89
N SER A 67 10.62 -15.89 34.29
CA SER A 67 11.99 -15.63 33.85
C SER A 67 12.93 -16.79 34.18
N ASN A 68 13.96 -16.97 33.36
CA ASN A 68 15.05 -17.95 33.55
C ASN A 68 14.64 -19.43 33.57
N GLN A 69 13.50 -19.79 32.95
CA GLN A 69 13.09 -21.18 32.80
C GLN A 69 13.64 -21.81 31.51
N ARG A 70 14.01 -23.10 31.58
CA ARG A 70 14.50 -23.86 30.42
C ARG A 70 13.35 -24.66 29.78
N LEU A 71 13.36 -24.73 28.45
CA LEU A 71 12.51 -25.64 27.70
C LEU A 71 12.96 -27.09 27.93
N ALA A 72 12.06 -27.96 28.39
CA ALA A 72 12.29 -29.40 28.45
C ALA A 72 11.86 -30.09 27.15
N GLN A 73 10.75 -29.65 26.56
CA GLN A 73 10.25 -30.20 25.31
C GLN A 73 9.55 -29.13 24.49
N LEU A 74 9.85 -29.08 23.19
CA LEU A 74 9.09 -28.34 22.19
C LEU A 74 8.22 -29.33 21.39
N ARG A 75 6.93 -29.02 21.21
CA ARG A 75 5.91 -29.89 20.61
C ARG A 75 5.40 -29.40 19.25
N VAL A 76 6.01 -28.36 18.73
CA VAL A 76 5.69 -27.74 17.45
C VAL A 76 6.99 -27.50 16.69
N LYS A 77 6.87 -27.34 15.38
CA LYS A 77 7.96 -26.91 14.50
C LYS A 77 7.72 -25.49 14.04
N GLU A 78 8.78 -24.84 13.59
CA GLU A 78 8.68 -23.54 12.95
C GLU A 78 7.79 -23.61 11.71
N GLY A 79 6.90 -22.63 11.55
CA GLY A 79 5.91 -22.60 10.46
C GLY A 79 4.64 -23.42 10.72
N ASP A 80 4.55 -24.18 11.81
CA ASP A 80 3.34 -24.94 12.13
C ASP A 80 2.16 -24.00 12.46
N ARG A 81 0.97 -24.37 11.98
CA ARG A 81 -0.29 -23.73 12.40
C ARG A 81 -0.72 -24.29 13.75
N VAL A 82 -0.98 -23.41 14.71
CA VAL A 82 -1.39 -23.76 16.08
C VAL A 82 -2.81 -23.29 16.37
N LYS A 83 -3.50 -23.97 17.30
CA LYS A 83 -4.84 -23.60 17.76
C LYS A 83 -4.79 -22.99 19.17
N VAL A 84 -5.81 -22.20 19.51
CA VAL A 84 -5.98 -21.67 20.86
C VAL A 84 -6.05 -22.82 21.88
N GLY A 85 -5.28 -22.70 22.96
CA GLY A 85 -5.20 -23.70 24.02
C GLY A 85 -4.30 -24.91 23.71
N GLN A 86 -3.69 -24.98 22.52
CA GLN A 86 -2.74 -26.04 22.18
C GLN A 86 -1.45 -25.92 23.02
N VAL A 87 -1.04 -27.04 23.62
CA VAL A 87 0.22 -27.11 24.37
C VAL A 87 1.39 -27.24 23.41
N ILE A 88 2.15 -26.15 23.22
CA ILE A 88 3.27 -26.10 22.28
C ILE A 88 4.63 -26.43 22.90
N ALA A 89 4.77 -26.33 24.22
CA ALA A 89 6.01 -26.58 24.93
C ALA A 89 5.76 -27.07 26.37
N ILE A 90 6.74 -27.77 26.93
CA ILE A 90 6.81 -28.15 28.34
C ILE A 90 8.10 -27.58 28.92
N MET A 91 7.97 -26.88 30.05
CA MET A 91 9.10 -26.36 30.83
C MET A 91 9.68 -27.46 31.74
N ASP A 92 10.96 -27.36 32.07
CA ASP A 92 11.69 -28.30 32.92
C ASP A 92 11.11 -28.51 34.33
N ASN A 93 10.57 -27.45 34.93
CA ASN A 93 9.99 -27.48 36.27
C ASN A 93 8.57 -28.05 36.35
N PHE A 94 7.99 -28.52 35.25
CA PHE A 94 6.61 -29.02 35.21
C PHE A 94 6.29 -30.02 36.34
N ASN A 95 7.21 -30.95 36.60
CA ASN A 95 7.05 -31.96 37.64
C ASN A 95 7.07 -31.35 39.05
N GLN A 96 7.90 -30.34 39.29
CA GLN A 96 7.95 -29.62 40.55
C GLN A 96 6.64 -28.88 40.81
N TYR A 97 6.14 -28.13 39.82
CA TYR A 97 4.85 -27.43 39.95
C TYR A 97 3.70 -28.40 40.13
N ARG A 98 3.71 -29.55 39.44
CA ARG A 98 2.72 -30.62 39.63
C ARG A 98 2.72 -31.14 41.07
N ALA A 99 3.90 -31.34 41.67
CA ALA A 99 4.03 -31.75 43.07
C ALA A 99 3.52 -30.67 44.05
N ILE A 100 3.85 -29.40 43.81
CA ILE A 100 3.36 -28.27 44.60
C ILE A 100 1.82 -28.23 44.59
N VAL A 101 1.21 -28.35 43.40
CA VAL A 101 -0.25 -28.38 43.26
C VAL A 101 -0.86 -29.58 44.00
N LYS A 102 -0.23 -30.76 43.93
CA LYS A 102 -0.70 -31.96 44.66
C LYS A 102 -0.68 -31.72 46.17
N ASN A 103 0.41 -31.17 46.70
CA ASN A 103 0.56 -30.87 48.12
C ASN A 103 -0.46 -29.81 48.58
N ALA A 104 -0.67 -28.76 47.80
CA ALA A 104 -1.65 -27.72 48.10
C ALA A 104 -3.08 -28.29 48.16
N ARG A 105 -3.46 -29.16 47.21
CA ARG A 105 -4.76 -29.84 47.22
C ARG A 105 -4.95 -30.71 48.47
N ALA A 106 -3.93 -31.46 48.88
CA ALA A 106 -3.99 -32.27 50.10
C ALA A 106 -4.22 -31.40 51.34
N LYS A 107 -3.53 -30.26 51.45
CA LYS A 107 -3.74 -29.29 52.55
C LYS A 107 -5.17 -28.75 52.57
N VAL A 108 -5.73 -28.41 51.41
CA VAL A 108 -7.13 -27.95 51.30
C VAL A 108 -8.11 -29.03 51.77
N ILE A 109 -7.88 -30.29 51.42
CA ILE A 109 -8.72 -31.41 51.88
C ILE A 109 -8.69 -31.53 53.40
N VAL A 110 -7.50 -31.56 54.01
CA VAL A 110 -7.35 -31.64 55.48
C VAL A 110 -8.04 -30.46 56.17
N ALA A 111 -7.86 -29.25 55.66
CA ALA A 111 -8.50 -28.05 56.23
C ALA A 111 -10.03 -28.13 56.16
N ARG A 112 -10.59 -28.61 55.04
CA ARG A 112 -12.04 -28.82 54.88
C ARG A 112 -12.57 -29.88 55.84
N SER A 113 -11.85 -30.99 56.03
CA SER A 113 -12.25 -32.02 56.98
C SER A 113 -12.28 -31.49 58.42
N ARG A 114 -11.29 -30.68 58.81
CA ARG A 114 -11.28 -30.02 60.12
C ARG A 114 -12.44 -29.05 60.29
N LEU A 115 -12.73 -28.26 59.26
CA LEU A 115 -13.87 -27.34 59.28
C LEU A 115 -15.19 -28.11 59.48
N ALA A 116 -15.39 -29.19 58.73
CA ALA A 116 -16.58 -30.02 58.85
C ALA A 116 -16.72 -30.66 60.24
N GLN A 117 -15.59 -31.08 60.85
CA GLN A 117 -15.60 -31.61 62.21
C GLN A 117 -16.06 -30.56 63.22
N VAL A 118 -15.50 -29.34 63.18
CA VAL A 118 -15.89 -28.24 64.08
C VAL A 118 -17.36 -27.86 63.88
N GLN A 119 -17.85 -27.88 62.64
CA GLN A 119 -19.26 -27.59 62.33
C GLN A 119 -20.23 -28.69 62.78
N ALA A 120 -19.77 -29.92 63.01
CA ALA A 120 -20.61 -31.01 63.50
C ALA A 120 -20.64 -31.09 65.04
N GLU A 121 -19.63 -30.51 65.70
CA GLU A 121 -19.53 -30.44 67.16
C GLU A 121 -20.28 -29.24 67.77
N HIS A 122 -20.70 -28.27 66.96
CA HIS A 122 -21.55 -27.13 67.32
C HIS A 122 -22.97 -27.29 66.79
#